data_AF-A0A662LY56-F1
#
_entry.id   AF-A0A662LY56-F1
#
_cell.length_a   1.000
_cell.length_b   1.000
_cell.length_c   1.000
_cell.angle_alpha   90.00
_cell.angle_beta   90.00
_cell.angle_gamma   90.00
#
_symmetry.space_group_name_H-M   'P 1'
#
loop_
_entity.id
_entity.type
_entity.pdbx_description
1 polymer ?
#
loop_
_entity_poly.entity_id
_entity_poly.type
_entity_poly.pdbx_seq_one_letter_code
_entity_poly.pdbx_strand_id
1 'polypeptide(L)'
;MLCGKERCPILVKFYSSVKTKPLIDSTSLHGSTPPSVFVGREGYPKVNIGPMLPPIQGDTAFIDTPEQWVGRKIDDIVDFRMKLVRGKYRTSIRNFSGKIVEFTREIALAARPVDMEVIFEKKPHGNIALYDEVQPHGPSAPIKKVWLENPKVEPRIEKAYYDGDLKAKDALI
;
A
#
# COMPACT_ATOMS: atom_id res chain seq x y z
N MET A 1 4.04 18.12 -27.19
CA MET A 1 3.64 18.30 -25.78
C MET A 1 4.27 19.59 -25.25
N LEU A 2 3.55 20.39 -24.45
CA LEU A 2 3.99 21.72 -24.02
C LEU A 2 5.19 21.75 -23.06
N CYS A 3 5.54 20.61 -22.43
CA CYS A 3 6.60 20.51 -21.42
C CYS A 3 7.80 19.64 -21.86
N GLY A 4 7.93 19.31 -23.15
CA GLY A 4 9.08 18.59 -23.70
C GLY A 4 9.21 17.11 -23.31
N LYS A 5 8.36 16.58 -22.41
CA LYS A 5 8.35 15.15 -22.05
C LYS A 5 7.72 14.29 -23.14
N GLU A 6 8.23 13.07 -23.33
CA GLU A 6 7.66 12.07 -24.24
C GLU A 6 6.23 11.66 -23.87
N ARG A 7 5.88 11.71 -22.57
CA ARG A 7 4.53 11.50 -22.06
C ARG A 7 4.15 12.54 -21.02
N CYS A 8 2.89 12.95 -21.03
CA CYS A 8 2.34 13.88 -20.06
C CYS A 8 2.00 13.12 -18.77
N PRO A 9 2.65 13.43 -17.63
CA PRO A 9 2.41 12.72 -16.37
C PRO A 9 0.96 12.79 -15.89
N ILE A 10 0.25 13.88 -16.21
CA ILE A 10 -1.18 14.06 -15.89
C ILE A 10 -2.01 13.03 -16.64
N LEU A 11 -1.77 12.89 -17.95
CA LEU A 11 -2.54 11.97 -18.79
C LEU A 11 -2.28 10.51 -18.39
N VAL A 12 -1.02 10.15 -18.11
CA VAL A 12 -0.69 8.80 -17.63
C VAL A 12 -1.44 8.47 -16.33
N LYS A 13 -1.40 9.38 -15.35
CA LYS A 13 -2.17 9.23 -14.10
C LYS A 13 -3.69 9.19 -14.35
N PHE A 14 -4.20 9.99 -15.28
CA PHE A 14 -5.62 10.03 -15.62
C PHE A 14 -6.09 8.70 -16.20
N TYR A 15 -5.43 8.20 -17.24
CA TYR A 15 -5.79 6.94 -17.85
C TYR A 15 -5.68 5.79 -16.86
N SER A 16 -4.65 5.77 -16.01
CA SER A 16 -4.53 4.80 -14.93
C SER A 16 -5.69 4.85 -13.94
N SER A 17 -6.06 6.05 -13.49
CA SER A 17 -7.19 6.27 -12.58
C SER A 17 -8.53 5.82 -13.18
N VAL A 18 -8.76 6.12 -14.47
CA VAL A 18 -9.97 5.67 -15.19
C VAL A 18 -10.05 4.14 -15.29
N LYS A 19 -8.92 3.45 -15.51
CA LYS A 19 -8.88 1.98 -15.51
C LYS A 19 -9.19 1.39 -14.12
N THR A 20 -8.68 2.00 -13.06
CA THR A 20 -8.86 1.49 -11.69
C THR A 20 -10.26 1.75 -11.15
N LYS A 21 -10.88 2.90 -11.50
CA LYS A 21 -12.18 3.34 -10.98
C LYS A 21 -13.30 2.27 -10.97
N PRO A 22 -13.59 1.54 -12.06
CA PRO A 22 -14.64 0.52 -12.04
C PRO A 22 -14.32 -0.66 -11.11
N LEU A 23 -13.04 -0.96 -10.89
CA LEU A 23 -12.60 -2.07 -10.02
C LEU A 23 -12.75 -1.76 -8.52
N ILE A 24 -12.97 -0.49 -8.18
CA ILE A 24 -13.07 -0.01 -6.80
C ILE A 24 -14.40 0.74 -6.56
N ASP A 25 -15.40 0.55 -7.43
CA ASP A 25 -16.71 1.20 -7.31
C ASP A 25 -17.62 0.54 -6.25
N SER A 26 -17.02 0.12 -5.14
CA SER A 26 -17.65 -0.58 -4.03
C SER A 26 -17.03 -0.12 -2.71
N THR A 27 -17.74 -0.35 -1.61
CA THR A 27 -17.19 -0.20 -0.25
C THR A 27 -16.45 -1.45 0.22
N SER A 28 -16.62 -2.60 -0.44
CA SER A 28 -15.80 -3.79 -0.20
C SER A 28 -14.76 -3.97 -1.30
N LEU A 29 -13.55 -4.32 -0.91
CA LEU A 29 -12.43 -4.60 -1.80
C LEU A 29 -11.73 -5.88 -1.34
N HIS A 30 -11.50 -6.78 -2.29
CA HIS A 30 -10.75 -8.01 -2.10
C HIS A 30 -9.53 -8.00 -3.02
N GLY A 31 -8.41 -8.50 -2.54
CA GLY A 31 -7.20 -8.65 -3.33
C GLY A 31 -6.03 -9.19 -2.52
N SER A 32 -4.88 -9.32 -3.17
CA SER A 32 -3.63 -9.70 -2.52
C SER A 32 -2.79 -8.45 -2.32
N THR A 33 -2.65 -7.99 -1.08
CA THR A 33 -1.74 -6.89 -0.78
C THR A 33 -0.31 -7.37 -0.98
N PRO A 34 0.56 -6.67 -1.72
CA PRO A 34 2.00 -6.89 -1.58
C PRO A 34 2.41 -6.62 -0.12
N PRO A 35 3.62 -7.02 0.31
CA PRO A 35 4.21 -6.67 1.60
C PRO A 35 4.42 -5.15 1.81
N SER A 36 3.33 -4.40 1.82
CA SER A 36 3.36 -2.97 1.65
C SER A 36 2.26 -2.27 2.43
N VAL A 37 2.68 -1.23 3.14
CA VAL A 37 1.84 -0.46 4.04
C VAL A 37 2.02 1.02 3.78
N PHE A 38 0.97 1.77 4.04
CA PHE A 38 0.98 3.22 3.98
C PHE A 38 1.06 3.80 5.40
N VAL A 39 1.99 4.75 5.59
CA VAL A 39 2.06 5.60 6.79
C VAL A 39 2.04 7.06 6.34
N GLY A 40 1.01 7.79 6.75
CA GLY A 40 0.82 9.19 6.41
C GLY A 40 1.58 10.14 7.35
N ARG A 41 2.02 11.29 6.81
CA ARG A 41 2.67 12.35 7.61
C ARG A 41 1.71 13.39 8.18
N GLU A 42 0.51 13.49 7.61
CA GLU A 42 -0.45 14.54 7.96
C GLU A 42 -1.10 14.28 9.33
N GLY A 43 -1.12 15.30 10.18
CA GLY A 43 -1.79 15.26 11.49
C GLY A 43 -0.95 14.72 12.64
N TYR A 44 0.38 14.64 12.48
CA TYR A 44 1.32 14.21 13.53
C TYR A 44 1.01 14.89 14.90
N PRO A 45 0.99 14.15 16.02
CA PRO A 45 1.37 12.74 16.19
C PRO A 45 0.26 11.72 15.87
N LYS A 46 -0.90 12.14 15.36
CA LYS A 46 -2.00 11.25 14.96
C LYS A 46 -2.02 11.05 13.45
N VAL A 47 -1.47 9.94 13.01
CA VAL A 47 -1.22 9.62 11.60
C VAL A 47 -2.25 8.63 11.05
N ASN A 48 -2.42 8.63 9.72
CA ASN A 48 -3.17 7.59 9.03
C ASN A 48 -2.23 6.43 8.69
N ILE A 49 -2.63 5.21 9.01
CA ILE A 49 -1.95 3.98 8.62
C ILE A 49 -2.90 3.04 7.90
N GLY A 50 -2.36 2.09 7.16
CA GLY A 50 -3.13 0.96 6.65
C GLY A 50 -2.48 0.23 5.49
N PRO A 51 -3.13 -0.83 5.00
CA PRO A 51 -2.64 -1.65 3.90
C PRO A 51 -2.74 -0.93 2.56
N MET A 52 -1.92 -1.39 1.60
CA MET A 52 -1.99 -0.97 0.20
C MET A 52 -2.49 -2.12 -0.67
N LEU A 53 -3.81 -2.16 -0.87
CA LEU A 53 -4.51 -3.29 -1.48
C LEU A 53 -4.87 -3.01 -2.95
N PRO A 54 -4.37 -3.78 -3.92
CA PRO A 54 -4.85 -3.69 -5.29
C PRO A 54 -6.13 -4.53 -5.50
N PRO A 55 -7.01 -4.19 -6.47
CA PRO A 55 -8.21 -4.96 -6.79
C PRO A 55 -7.91 -6.21 -7.65
N ILE A 56 -6.87 -6.96 -7.29
CA ILE A 56 -6.44 -8.19 -7.98
C ILE A 56 -5.94 -9.21 -6.95
N GLN A 57 -6.12 -10.50 -7.25
CA GLN A 57 -5.59 -11.60 -6.44
C GLN A 57 -4.41 -12.29 -7.12
N GLY A 58 -3.56 -12.94 -6.33
CA GLY A 58 -2.38 -13.69 -6.77
C GLY A 58 -1.07 -12.99 -6.42
N ASP A 59 -0.04 -13.24 -7.23
CA ASP A 59 1.27 -12.63 -6.99
C ASP A 59 1.26 -11.15 -7.38
N THR A 60 1.17 -10.28 -6.38
CA THR A 60 1.21 -8.82 -6.52
C THR A 60 2.55 -8.21 -6.08
N ALA A 61 3.56 -9.03 -5.76
CA ALA A 61 4.83 -8.53 -5.24
C ALA A 61 5.50 -7.53 -6.21
N PHE A 62 5.40 -7.80 -7.52
CA PHE A 62 5.96 -6.95 -8.57
C PHE A 62 5.39 -5.52 -8.57
N ILE A 63 4.21 -5.27 -7.97
CA ILE A 63 3.57 -3.94 -7.92
C ILE A 63 4.26 -3.01 -6.92
N ASP A 64 4.97 -3.56 -5.94
CA ASP A 64 5.64 -2.81 -4.87
C ASP A 64 7.08 -3.30 -4.61
N THR A 65 7.74 -3.88 -5.62
CA THR A 65 9.17 -4.25 -5.58
C THR A 65 9.93 -3.41 -6.61
N PRO A 66 10.38 -2.19 -6.27
CA PRO A 66 11.05 -1.27 -7.21
C PRO A 66 12.28 -1.86 -7.91
N GLU A 67 12.97 -2.78 -7.26
CA GLU A 67 14.14 -3.50 -7.77
C GLU A 67 13.80 -4.27 -9.06
N GLN A 68 12.54 -4.73 -9.19
CA GLN A 68 12.04 -5.44 -10.37
C GLN A 68 11.53 -4.52 -11.49
N TRP A 69 11.53 -3.19 -11.29
CA TRP A 69 10.99 -2.25 -12.28
C TRP A 69 12.02 -1.80 -13.32
N VAL A 70 13.28 -2.19 -13.17
CA VAL A 70 14.33 -1.91 -14.17
C VAL A 70 13.90 -2.47 -15.53
N GLY A 71 13.86 -1.61 -16.55
CA GLY A 71 13.43 -1.97 -17.91
C GLY A 71 11.91 -1.97 -18.14
N ARG A 72 11.07 -1.70 -17.12
CA ARG A 72 9.62 -1.50 -17.28
C ARG A 72 9.32 -0.10 -17.84
N LYS A 73 8.17 0.04 -18.51
CA LYS A 73 7.73 1.35 -18.99
C LYS A 73 7.23 2.18 -17.82
N ILE A 74 7.38 3.51 -17.92
CA ILE A 74 6.87 4.43 -16.90
C ILE A 74 5.36 4.28 -16.67
N ASP A 75 4.61 3.93 -17.72
CA ASP A 75 3.17 3.71 -17.59
C ASP A 75 2.85 2.48 -16.76
N ASP A 76 3.67 1.43 -16.84
CA ASP A 76 3.49 0.22 -16.03
C ASP A 76 3.70 0.57 -14.56
N ILE A 77 4.77 1.33 -14.26
CA ILE A 77 5.08 1.78 -12.90
C ILE A 77 3.94 2.67 -12.35
N VAL A 78 3.45 3.62 -13.16
CA VAL A 78 2.31 4.44 -12.75
C VAL A 78 1.07 3.56 -12.53
N ASP A 79 0.79 2.60 -13.41
CA ASP A 79 -0.33 1.66 -13.27
C ASP A 79 -0.19 0.80 -12.00
N PHE A 80 1.02 0.37 -11.63
CA PHE A 80 1.27 -0.36 -10.37
C PHE A 80 0.88 0.50 -9.17
N ARG A 81 1.43 1.72 -9.09
CA ARG A 81 1.20 2.62 -7.93
C ARG A 81 -0.24 3.12 -7.83
N MET A 82 -0.90 3.35 -8.97
CA MET A 82 -2.27 3.86 -9.01
C MET A 82 -3.33 2.78 -8.72
N LYS A 83 -3.00 1.50 -8.88
CA LYS A 83 -3.86 0.37 -8.49
C LYS A 83 -3.90 0.11 -6.99
N LEU A 84 -2.87 0.53 -6.25
CA LEU A 84 -2.79 0.32 -4.81
C LEU A 84 -3.77 1.24 -4.07
N VAL A 85 -4.87 0.66 -3.60
CA VAL A 85 -5.87 1.36 -2.79
C VAL A 85 -5.38 1.44 -1.35
N ARG A 86 -5.26 2.65 -0.82
CA ARG A 86 -4.81 2.87 0.56
C ARG A 86 -5.98 2.84 1.52
N GLY A 87 -5.98 1.86 2.42
CA GLY A 87 -6.82 1.91 3.62
C GLY A 87 -6.29 2.95 4.60
N LYS A 88 -7.19 3.78 5.16
CA LYS A 88 -6.83 4.79 6.17
C LYS A 88 -7.46 4.46 7.50
N TYR A 89 -6.63 4.30 8.52
CA TYR A 89 -7.00 4.23 9.92
C TYR A 89 -6.17 5.24 10.72
N ARG A 90 -6.84 6.12 11.47
CA ARG A 90 -6.17 7.19 12.20
C ARG A 90 -5.79 6.70 13.61
N THR A 91 -4.49 6.67 13.90
CA THR A 91 -3.97 6.29 15.22
C THR A 91 -2.87 7.24 15.70
N SER A 92 -2.58 7.21 17.00
CA SER A 92 -1.44 7.91 17.58
C SER A 92 -0.18 7.07 17.42
N ILE A 93 0.97 7.70 17.12
CA ILE A 93 2.29 7.05 17.12
C ILE A 93 2.68 6.43 18.48
N ARG A 94 1.96 6.80 19.55
CA ARG A 94 2.17 6.25 20.90
C ARG A 94 1.28 5.06 21.22
N ASN A 95 0.33 4.73 20.34
CA ASN A 95 -0.61 3.63 20.55
C ASN A 95 -0.36 2.53 19.52
N PHE A 96 0.23 1.44 19.98
CA PHE A 96 0.55 0.26 19.15
C PHE A 96 -0.47 -0.88 19.29
N SER A 97 -1.59 -0.62 19.96
CA SER A 97 -2.67 -1.58 20.16
C SER A 97 -3.76 -1.45 19.10
N GLY A 98 -4.45 -2.56 18.86
CA GLY A 98 -5.67 -2.59 18.06
C GLY A 98 -5.50 -3.34 16.75
N LYS A 99 -6.58 -4.01 16.35
CA LYS A 99 -6.61 -4.95 15.24
C LYS A 99 -6.02 -4.42 13.92
N ILE A 100 -6.31 -3.16 13.57
CA ILE A 100 -5.78 -2.57 12.32
C ILE A 100 -4.29 -2.27 12.43
N VAL A 101 -3.79 -1.88 13.61
CA VAL A 101 -2.37 -1.65 13.85
C VAL A 101 -1.60 -2.97 13.75
N GLU A 102 -2.15 -4.03 14.35
CA GLU A 102 -1.61 -5.39 14.30
C GLU A 102 -1.56 -5.92 12.85
N PHE A 103 -2.67 -5.84 12.11
CA PHE A 103 -2.67 -6.26 10.70
C PHE A 103 -1.72 -5.45 9.82
N THR A 104 -1.61 -4.14 10.05
CA THR A 104 -0.63 -3.33 9.32
C THR A 104 0.79 -3.82 9.59
N ARG A 105 1.09 -4.22 10.84
CA ARG A 105 2.38 -4.79 11.20
C ARG A 105 2.61 -6.15 10.55
N GLU A 106 1.63 -7.04 10.59
CA GLU A 106 1.71 -8.37 9.99
C GLU A 106 1.95 -8.31 8.48
N ILE A 107 1.29 -7.39 7.77
CA ILE A 107 1.53 -7.16 6.33
C ILE A 107 2.94 -6.64 6.08
N ALA A 108 3.45 -5.73 6.92
CA ALA A 108 4.81 -5.21 6.80
C ALA A 108 5.89 -6.28 7.03
N LEU A 109 5.58 -7.33 7.80
CA LEU A 109 6.46 -8.47 8.05
C LEU A 109 6.31 -9.60 7.02
N ALA A 110 5.29 -9.54 6.16
CA ALA A 110 5.01 -10.60 5.21
C ALA A 110 6.13 -10.74 4.17
N ALA A 111 6.51 -11.97 3.87
CA ALA A 111 7.49 -12.29 2.83
C ALA A 111 6.86 -12.43 1.44
N ARG A 112 5.53 -12.50 1.35
CA ARG A 112 4.76 -12.74 0.12
C ARG A 112 3.47 -11.93 0.13
N PRO A 113 2.85 -11.70 -1.03
CA PRO A 113 1.51 -11.14 -1.10
C PRO A 113 0.53 -11.91 -0.21
N VAL A 114 -0.36 -11.18 0.46
CA VAL A 114 -1.31 -11.73 1.43
C VAL A 114 -2.72 -11.40 0.97
N ASP A 115 -3.58 -12.41 0.90
CA ASP A 115 -4.98 -12.19 0.56
C ASP A 115 -5.69 -11.50 1.71
N MET A 116 -6.49 -10.49 1.35
CA MET A 116 -7.21 -9.71 2.33
C MET A 116 -8.51 -9.13 1.77
N GLU A 117 -9.42 -8.82 2.69
CA GLU A 117 -10.66 -8.10 2.43
C GLU A 117 -10.71 -6.85 3.30
N VAL A 118 -11.08 -5.72 2.68
CA VAL A 118 -11.29 -4.45 3.37
C VAL A 118 -12.68 -3.94 3.07
N ILE A 119 -13.45 -3.67 4.13
CA ILE A 119 -14.66 -2.87 4.04
C ILE A 119 -14.32 -1.44 4.45
N PHE A 120 -14.61 -0.50 3.58
CA PHE A 120 -14.45 0.94 3.79
C PHE A 120 -15.72 1.60 4.29
N GLU A 121 -15.58 2.74 4.96
CA GLU A 121 -16.72 3.59 5.34
C GLU A 121 -17.39 4.24 4.12
N LYS A 122 -16.62 4.47 3.06
CA LYS A 122 -17.06 5.06 1.79
C LYS A 122 -16.23 4.51 0.64
N LYS A 123 -16.74 4.62 -0.59
CA LYS A 123 -16.02 4.18 -1.79
C LYS A 123 -14.61 4.82 -1.86
N PRO A 124 -13.57 4.03 -2.14
CA PRO A 124 -12.24 4.58 -2.39
C PRO A 124 -12.28 5.61 -3.50
N HIS A 125 -11.61 6.74 -3.28
CA HIS A 125 -11.48 7.80 -4.28
C HIS A 125 -10.11 8.44 -4.16
N GLY A 126 -9.68 9.05 -5.26
CA GLY A 126 -8.40 9.72 -5.34
C GLY A 126 -8.46 10.85 -6.36
N ASN A 127 -7.66 11.88 -6.11
CA ASN A 127 -7.49 12.99 -7.03
C ASN A 127 -6.16 12.82 -7.77
N ILE A 128 -6.12 13.22 -9.04
CA ILE A 128 -4.87 13.29 -9.79
C ILE A 128 -4.14 14.53 -9.30
N ALA A 129 -3.23 14.32 -8.35
CA ALA A 129 -2.41 15.39 -7.82
C ALA A 129 -1.03 15.43 -8.52
N LEU A 130 -0.58 16.64 -8.79
CA LEU A 130 0.78 16.94 -9.22
C LEU A 130 1.58 17.36 -8.00
N TYR A 131 2.46 16.48 -7.58
CA TYR A 131 3.48 16.77 -6.61
C TYR A 131 4.80 16.46 -7.28
N ASP A 132 5.77 17.36 -7.17
CA ASP A 132 7.12 17.13 -7.70
C ASP A 132 7.91 16.15 -6.83
N GLU A 133 7.54 16.04 -5.54
CA GLU A 133 8.26 15.24 -4.54
C GLU A 133 7.56 13.94 -4.14
N VAL A 134 6.35 13.66 -4.64
CA VAL A 134 5.55 12.52 -4.19
C VAL A 134 5.29 11.57 -5.34
N GLN A 135 5.54 10.29 -5.10
CA GLN A 135 5.19 9.23 -6.03
C GLN A 135 3.69 9.28 -6.39
N PRO A 136 3.32 8.92 -7.63
CA PRO A 136 1.94 8.62 -7.97
C PRO A 136 1.37 7.65 -6.93
N HIS A 137 0.13 7.86 -6.53
CA HIS A 137 -0.50 7.04 -5.53
C HIS A 137 -1.95 6.80 -5.86
N GLY A 138 -2.40 5.59 -5.54
CA GLY A 138 -3.77 5.19 -5.77
C GLY A 138 -4.79 5.86 -4.86
N PRO A 139 -6.06 5.54 -5.08
CA PRO A 139 -7.19 6.05 -4.29
C PRO A 139 -7.10 5.62 -2.83
N SER A 140 -7.94 6.22 -2.00
CA SER A 140 -7.96 5.90 -0.56
C SER A 140 -9.36 6.02 0.03
N ALA A 141 -9.61 5.28 1.11
CA ALA A 141 -10.80 5.44 1.94
C ALA A 141 -10.55 5.04 3.40
N PRO A 142 -11.34 5.58 4.35
CA PRO A 142 -11.32 5.14 5.74
C PRO A 142 -11.75 3.68 5.87
N ILE A 143 -11.01 2.92 6.68
CA ILE A 143 -11.27 1.50 6.94
C ILE A 143 -12.39 1.36 7.98
N LYS A 144 -13.37 0.52 7.70
CA LYS A 144 -14.41 0.09 8.64
C LYS A 144 -14.11 -1.30 9.22
N LYS A 145 -13.73 -2.26 8.39
CA LYS A 145 -13.35 -3.63 8.80
C LYS A 145 -12.25 -4.19 7.88
N VAL A 146 -11.43 -5.07 8.42
CA VAL A 146 -10.36 -5.79 7.69
C VAL A 146 -10.38 -7.25 8.10
N TRP A 147 -10.15 -8.11 7.11
CA TRP A 147 -9.78 -9.50 7.26
C TRP A 147 -8.51 -9.75 6.48
N LEU A 148 -7.58 -10.46 7.10
CA LEU A 148 -6.26 -10.77 6.57
C LEU A 148 -6.08 -12.29 6.64
N GLU A 149 -5.67 -12.92 5.55
CA GLU A 149 -5.21 -14.30 5.59
C GLU A 149 -3.89 -14.41 6.37
N ASN A 150 -3.56 -15.59 6.89
CA ASN A 150 -2.33 -15.80 7.65
C ASN A 150 -1.08 -15.42 6.81
N PRO A 151 -0.35 -14.35 7.16
CA PRO A 151 0.82 -13.92 6.39
C PRO A 151 1.98 -14.87 6.64
N LYS A 152 2.69 -15.23 5.57
CA LYS A 152 3.95 -15.96 5.69
C LYS A 152 5.07 -14.98 6.00
N VAL A 153 5.68 -15.09 7.17
CA VAL A 153 6.84 -14.29 7.58
C VAL A 153 8.13 -15.10 7.38
N GLU A 154 9.22 -14.44 7.02
CA GLU A 154 10.55 -15.07 6.95
C GLU A 154 11.05 -15.37 8.38
N PRO A 155 11.44 -16.61 8.73
CA PRO A 155 11.84 -16.99 10.09
C PRO A 155 12.92 -16.11 10.72
N ARG A 156 13.85 -15.57 9.93
CA ARG A 156 14.88 -14.65 10.44
C ARG A 156 14.28 -13.31 10.91
N ILE A 157 13.32 -12.78 10.14
CA ILE A 157 12.59 -11.55 10.48
C ILE A 157 11.70 -11.80 11.69
N GLU A 158 10.98 -12.92 11.70
CA GLU A 158 10.12 -13.32 12.81
C GLU A 158 10.94 -13.42 14.11
N LYS A 159 12.07 -14.13 14.06
CA LYS A 159 12.99 -14.22 15.20
C LYS A 159 13.47 -12.85 15.66
N ALA A 160 13.94 -12.02 14.73
CA ALA A 160 14.43 -10.68 15.07
C ALA A 160 13.34 -9.77 15.66
N TYR A 161 12.08 -9.97 15.25
CA TYR A 161 10.94 -9.21 15.77
C TYR A 161 10.53 -9.65 17.19
N TYR A 162 10.55 -10.95 17.49
CA TYR A 162 10.15 -11.47 18.80
C TYR A 162 11.30 -11.52 19.83
N ASP A 163 12.56 -11.40 19.40
CA ASP A 163 13.72 -11.38 20.29
C ASP A 163 13.99 -9.96 20.80
N GLY A 164 13.47 -9.66 21.99
CA GLY A 164 13.63 -8.35 22.64
C GLY A 164 15.05 -8.05 23.14
N ASP A 165 15.93 -9.04 23.21
CA ASP A 165 17.31 -8.91 23.66
C ASP A 165 18.32 -8.86 22.49
N LEU A 166 17.85 -9.11 21.26
CA LEU A 166 18.67 -9.06 20.06
C LEU A 166 19.20 -7.64 19.84
N LYS A 167 20.52 -7.51 19.73
CA LYS A 167 21.12 -6.20 19.42
C LYS A 167 20.75 -5.79 18.00
N ALA A 168 20.52 -4.50 17.79
CA ALA A 168 20.17 -3.95 16.47
C ALA A 168 21.17 -4.36 15.36
N LYS A 169 22.47 -4.48 15.68
CA LYS A 169 23.49 -4.94 14.73
C LYS A 169 23.31 -6.38 14.27
N ASP A 170 22.73 -7.23 15.11
CA ASP A 170 22.52 -8.66 14.88
C ASP A 170 21.14 -8.90 14.22
N ALA A 171 20.25 -7.90 14.24
CA ALA A 171 18.94 -7.88 13.60
C ALA A 171 18.97 -7.40 12.13
N LEU A 172 20.11 -6.93 11.62
CA LEU A 172 20.29 -6.58 10.21
C LEU A 172 20.39 -7.88 9.39
N ILE A 173 19.43 -8.10 8.49
CA ILE A 173 19.29 -9.30 7.66
C ILE A 173 19.65 -8.98 6.21
#